data_AF-A0A810KZD2-F1
#
_entry.id   AF-A0A810KZD2-F1
#
_cell.length_a   1.000
_cell.length_b   1.000
_cell.length_c   1.000
_cell.angle_alpha   90.00
_cell.angle_beta   90.00
_cell.angle_gamma   90.00
#
_symmetry.space_group_name_H-M   'P 1'
#
loop_
_entity.id
_entity.type
_entity.pdbx_description
1 polymer ?
#
loop_
_entity_poly.entity_id
_entity_poly.type
_entity_poly.pdbx_seq_one_letter_code
_entity_poly.pdbx_strand_id
1 'polypeptide(L)'
;MGHGTHPIARYSTPHAGDQVFISPAAGVHGHGCFWAMVVEAIPALVKGAMYLKVVPVAEIDGNPTVRTFYVRLAGLLTRSMS
;
A
#
# COMPACT_ATOMS: atom_id res chain seq x y z
N MET A 1 5.20 -22.53 20.41
CA MET A 1 4.08 -21.92 19.66
C MET A 1 4.26 -20.41 19.70
N GLY A 2 4.90 -19.83 18.67
CA GLY A 2 5.09 -18.38 18.62
C GLY A 2 3.76 -17.72 18.27
N HIS A 3 3.24 -16.84 19.12
CA HIS A 3 2.23 -15.87 18.72
C HIS A 3 2.86 -14.99 17.65
N GLY A 4 2.58 -15.29 16.37
CA GLY A 4 2.91 -14.38 15.30
C GLY A 4 2.14 -13.09 15.56
N THR A 5 2.86 -12.01 15.85
CA THR A 5 2.29 -10.65 15.87
C THR A 5 1.69 -10.41 14.49
N HIS A 6 0.36 -10.50 14.39
CA HIS A 6 -0.32 -10.13 13.17
C HIS A 6 0.02 -8.67 12.84
N PRO A 7 0.45 -8.36 11.61
CA PRO A 7 0.74 -7.00 11.21
C PRO A 7 -0.47 -6.10 11.47
N ILE A 8 -0.34 -5.17 12.42
CA ILE A 8 -1.42 -4.22 12.73
C ILE A 8 -1.47 -3.20 11.60
N ALA A 9 -2.64 -3.08 10.97
CA ALA A 9 -2.89 -2.03 10.00
C ALA A 9 -3.03 -0.68 10.71
N ARG A 10 -2.31 0.33 10.25
CA ARG A 10 -2.30 1.68 10.82
C ARG A 10 -2.19 2.73 9.72
N TYR A 11 -2.57 3.96 10.03
CA TYR A 11 -2.25 5.11 9.19
C TYR A 11 -0.80 5.52 9.46
N SER A 12 0.09 5.21 8.53
CA SER A 12 1.51 5.59 8.59
C SER A 12 2.09 5.76 7.19
N THR A 13 3.18 6.51 7.09
CA THR A 13 3.95 6.64 5.84
C THR A 13 4.46 5.25 5.42
N PRO A 14 4.07 4.75 4.24
CA PRO A 14 4.52 3.44 3.76
C PRO A 14 5.96 3.48 3.23
N HIS A 15 6.64 2.36 3.35
CA HIS A 15 7.96 2.11 2.76
C HIS A 15 7.93 0.85 1.88
N ALA A 16 8.99 0.63 1.11
CA ALA A 16 9.13 -0.60 0.34
C ALA A 16 9.06 -1.83 1.27
N GLY A 17 8.33 -2.86 0.83
CA GLY A 17 8.06 -4.08 1.62
C GLY A 17 6.79 -4.03 2.47
N ASP A 18 6.26 -2.83 2.77
CA ASP A 18 4.97 -2.71 3.47
C ASP A 18 3.82 -3.19 2.57
N GLN A 19 2.71 -3.60 3.20
CA GLN A 19 1.44 -3.76 2.48
C GLN A 19 0.56 -2.54 2.72
N VAL A 20 -0.09 -2.06 1.66
CA VAL A 20 -1.05 -0.96 1.72
C VAL A 20 -2.41 -1.38 1.20
N PHE A 21 -3.47 -0.80 1.75
CA PHE A 21 -4.83 -1.01 1.27
C PHE A 21 -5.21 0.07 0.25
N ILE A 22 -5.18 -0.29 -1.04
CA ILE A 22 -5.60 0.58 -2.13
C ILE A 22 -7.12 0.63 -2.14
N SER A 23 -7.69 1.84 -2.06
CA SER A 23 -9.14 2.07 -2.03
C SER A 23 -9.48 3.54 -2.36
N PRO A 24 -10.78 3.85 -2.59
CA PRO A 24 -11.24 5.23 -2.75
C PRO A 24 -10.93 6.14 -1.56
N ALA A 25 -10.83 5.60 -0.33
CA ALA A 25 -10.47 6.39 0.85
C ALA A 25 -9.04 6.97 0.74
N ALA A 26 -8.14 6.25 0.07
CA ALA A 26 -6.79 6.71 -0.23
C ALA A 26 -6.72 7.60 -1.49
N GLY A 27 -7.86 7.98 -2.09
CA GLY A 27 -7.93 8.78 -3.31
C GLY A 27 -7.72 7.98 -4.61
N VAL A 28 -7.76 6.64 -4.55
CA VAL A 28 -7.65 5.78 -5.73
C VAL A 28 -9.04 5.30 -6.16
N HIS A 29 -9.54 5.83 -7.26
CA HIS A 29 -10.88 5.54 -7.78
C HIS A 29 -10.83 4.62 -9.00
N GLY A 30 -11.88 3.83 -9.23
CA GLY A 30 -12.01 3.00 -10.44
C GLY A 30 -11.24 1.66 -10.43
N HIS A 31 -10.52 1.33 -9.36
CA HIS A 31 -9.71 0.11 -9.26
C HIS A 31 -10.20 -0.91 -8.22
N GLY A 32 -11.35 -0.66 -7.59
CA GLY A 32 -11.85 -1.45 -6.46
C GLY A 32 -11.01 -1.26 -5.19
N CYS A 33 -11.03 -2.25 -4.30
CA CYS A 33 -10.30 -2.24 -3.04
C CYS A 33 -9.46 -3.50 -2.89
N PHE A 34 -8.18 -3.37 -2.58
CA PHE A 34 -7.27 -4.53 -2.45
C PHE A 34 -6.03 -4.21 -1.62
N TRP A 35 -5.41 -5.26 -1.07
CA TRP A 35 -4.07 -5.17 -0.49
C TRP A 35 -3.02 -5.26 -1.59
N ALA A 36 -2.01 -4.40 -1.51
CA ALA A 36 -0.89 -4.38 -2.43
C ALA A 36 0.43 -4.25 -1.66
N MET A 37 1.48 -4.92 -2.12
CA MET A 37 2.82 -4.76 -1.58
C MET A 37 3.49 -3.56 -2.24
N VAL A 38 4.11 -2.70 -1.43
CA VAL A 38 4.85 -1.53 -1.90
C VAL A 38 6.21 -1.96 -2.42
N VAL A 39 6.49 -1.63 -3.67
CA VAL A 39 7.79 -1.80 -4.31
C VAL A 39 8.63 -0.54 -4.12
N GLU A 40 8.01 0.63 -4.29
CA GLU A 40 8.67 1.92 -4.18
C GLU A 40 7.67 2.98 -3.68
N ALA A 41 8.14 3.88 -2.81
CA ALA A 41 7.35 4.97 -2.27
C ALA A 41 8.05 6.31 -2.54
N ILE A 42 7.41 7.18 -3.32
CA ILE A 42 7.96 8.45 -3.77
C ILE A 42 7.10 9.59 -3.20
N PRO A 43 7.67 10.57 -2.48
CA PRO A 43 6.92 11.74 -2.02
C PRO A 43 6.29 12.51 -3.19
N ALA A 44 5.02 12.90 -3.05
CA ALA A 44 4.40 13.83 -3.99
C ALA A 44 4.67 15.29 -3.59
N LEU A 45 4.50 16.23 -4.52
CA LEU A 45 4.59 17.67 -4.24
C LEU A 45 3.46 18.17 -3.32
N VAL A 46 2.40 17.38 -3.15
CA VAL A 46 1.27 17.70 -2.28
C VAL A 46 1.48 17.08 -0.91
N LYS A 47 1.45 17.91 0.14
CA LYS A 47 1.58 17.45 1.54
C LYS A 47 0.56 16.35 1.85
N GLY A 48 1.03 15.26 2.47
CA GLY A 48 0.19 14.12 2.85
C GLY A 48 -0.20 13.22 1.67
N ALA A 49 0.53 13.28 0.56
CA ALA A 49 0.33 12.41 -0.59
C ALA A 49 1.65 11.79 -1.08
N MET A 50 1.57 10.65 -1.75
CA MET A 50 2.70 9.92 -2.30
C MET A 50 2.34 9.27 -3.64
N TYR A 51 3.33 8.98 -4.46
CA TYR A 51 3.24 8.02 -5.55
C TYR A 51 3.78 6.68 -5.06
N LEU A 52 2.96 5.63 -5.14
CA LEU A 52 3.36 4.28 -4.78
C LEU A 52 3.42 3.41 -6.03
N LYS A 53 4.54 2.70 -6.22
CA LYS A 53 4.61 1.54 -7.11
C LYS A 53 4.29 0.31 -6.28
N VAL A 54 3.25 -0.43 -6.67
CA VAL A 54 2.73 -1.56 -5.90
C VAL A 54 2.46 -2.77 -6.78
N VAL A 55 2.47 -3.95 -6.17
CA VAL A 55 1.97 -5.19 -6.76
C VAL A 55 0.78 -5.66 -5.94
N PRO A 56 -0.41 -5.90 -6.54
CA PRO A 56 -1.53 -6.49 -5.81
C PRO A 56 -1.12 -7.81 -5.16
N VAL A 57 -1.47 -8.04 -3.89
CA VAL A 57 -1.03 -9.24 -3.14
C VAL A 57 -1.49 -10.52 -3.84
N ALA A 58 -2.68 -10.51 -4.45
CA ALA A 58 -3.21 -11.64 -5.22
C ALA A 58 -2.42 -11.97 -6.50
N GLU A 59 -1.52 -11.09 -6.95
CA GLU A 59 -0.73 -11.25 -8.18
C GLU A 59 0.75 -11.58 -7.91
N ILE A 60 1.21 -11.58 -6.64
CA ILE A 60 2.63 -11.72 -6.28
C ILE A 60 3.22 -13.07 -6.70
N ASP A 61 2.53 -14.17 -6.40
CA ASP A 61 3.04 -15.53 -6.67
C ASP A 61 2.80 -16.01 -8.12
N GLY A 62 2.30 -15.11 -8.98
CA GLY A 62 1.93 -15.42 -10.36
C GLY A 62 2.68 -14.54 -11.36
N ASN A 63 1.95 -13.67 -12.04
CA ASN A 63 2.48 -12.70 -13.00
C ASN A 63 2.39 -11.28 -12.41
N PRO A 64 3.35 -10.85 -11.58
CA PRO A 64 3.25 -9.60 -10.84
C PRO A 64 3.25 -8.42 -11.81
N THR A 65 2.15 -7.66 -11.83
CA THR A 65 2.06 -6.41 -12.57
C THR A 65 2.24 -5.24 -11.63
N VAL A 66 3.35 -4.51 -11.77
CA VAL A 66 3.60 -3.28 -11.01
C VAL A 66 2.67 -2.18 -11.52
N ARG A 67 1.94 -1.55 -10.60
CA ARG A 67 1.03 -0.43 -10.85
C ARG A 67 1.46 0.78 -10.05
N THR A 68 1.29 1.97 -10.62
CA THR A 68 1.59 3.23 -9.94
C THR A 68 0.30 3.93 -9.55
N PHE A 69 0.18 4.32 -8.28
CA PHE A 69 -0.96 5.09 -7.78
C PHE A 69 -0.51 6.37 -7.08
N TYR A 70 -1.19 7.48 -7.35
CA TYR A 70 -1.19 8.64 -6.47
C TYR A 70 -2.13 8.36 -5.29
N VAL A 71 -1.64 8.50 -4.06
CA VAL A 71 -2.40 8.17 -2.85
C VAL A 71 -2.37 9.31 -1.83
N ARG A 72 -3.46 9.45 -1.07
CA ARG A 72 -3.59 10.33 0.09
C ARG A 72 -3.34 9.52 1.36
N LEU A 73 -2.36 9.93 2.16
CA LEU A 73 -1.95 9.21 3.38
C LEU A 73 -3.06 9.17 4.44
N ALA A 74 -3.96 10.18 4.46
CA ALA A 74 -5.05 10.26 5.43
C ALA A 74 -6.05 9.09 5.34
N GLY A 75 -6.14 8.41 4.19
CA GLY A 75 -7.02 7.24 3.99
C GLY A 75 -6.28 5.98 3.57
N LEU A 76 -4.95 5.97 3.67
CA LEU A 76 -4.12 4.83 3.31
C LEU A 76 -3.80 4.00 4.55
N LEU A 77 -4.37 2.81 4.62
CA LEU A 77 -3.99 1.82 5.64
C LEU A 77 -2.71 1.13 5.21
N THR A 78 -1.76 1.05 6.14
CA THR A 78 -0.44 0.44 5.94
C THR A 78 -0.23 -0.66 6.99
N ARG A 79 0.31 -1.81 6.57
CA ARG A 79 0.78 -2.90 7.41
C ARG A 79 2.30 -2.99 7.28
N SER A 80 2.99 -2.78 8.39
CA SER A 80 4.44 -2.98 8.49
C SER A 80 4.73 -4.47 8.44
N MET A 81 5.59 -4.90 7.51
CA MET A 81 5.98 -6.31 7.35
C MET A 81 7.34 -6.62 8.01
N SER A 82 7.82 -5.71 8.86
CA SER A 82 9.03 -5.83 9.71
C SER A 82 8.97 -7.01 10.68
#